data_AF-A0A7W2A6H0-F1
#
_entry.id   AF-A0A7W2A6H0-F1
#
_cell.length_a   1.000
_cell.length_b   1.000
_cell.length_c   1.000
_cell.angle_alpha   90.00
_cell.angle_beta   90.00
_cell.angle_gamma   90.00
#
_symmetry.space_group_name_H-M   'P 1'
#
loop_
_entity.id
_entity.type
_entity.pdbx_description
1 polymer ?
#
loop_
_entity_poly.entity_id
_entity_poly.type
_entity_poly.pdbx_seq_one_letter_code
_entity_poly.pdbx_strand_id
1 'polypeptide(L)'
;MFQPPLPAGLAALCLTVTPASAQPLEVASQREGVEIRAVASLPANPTPPADAAICGTLPAGPETTGGKAAAAADWIVTGEITQGDLTFVSFAAKATAGTSGSCLLEGGNVGIFRGPALQGLVYAAAGRARAPGTLQPLVPEGIRIWDGDYGPSPLADLRIISDQLILLRPPADRDLFCGGAISVPSLYGLPIHQARILLLAEGWQPTPPPEQSPSDYVQEMAKALPEVQDCSGTGFGYCNYAYARESGATLSVTSAG
;
A
#
# COMPACT_ATOMS: atom_id res chain seq x y z
N MET A 1 56.43 37.97 59.67
CA MET A 1 56.26 36.74 58.87
C MET A 1 54.83 36.74 58.36
N PHE A 2 54.62 37.18 57.11
CA PHE A 2 53.29 37.32 56.50
C PHE A 2 53.05 36.11 55.58
N GLN A 3 51.95 35.38 55.79
CA GLN A 3 51.50 34.29 54.91
C GLN A 3 50.59 34.86 53.80
N PRO A 4 50.71 34.39 52.54
CA PRO A 4 49.82 34.77 51.45
C PRO A 4 48.53 33.91 51.42
N PRO A 5 47.42 34.41 50.85
CA PRO A 5 46.19 33.63 50.69
C PRO A 5 46.24 32.66 49.49
N LEU A 6 45.57 31.51 49.66
CA LEU A 6 45.36 30.47 48.64
C LEU A 6 44.46 30.96 47.47
N PRO A 7 44.66 30.45 46.23
CA PRO A 7 43.80 30.76 45.10
C PRO A 7 42.51 29.91 45.12
N ALA A 8 41.38 30.56 44.85
CA ALA A 8 40.09 29.92 44.63
C ALA A 8 40.06 29.25 43.23
N GLY A 9 39.91 27.93 43.20
CA GLY A 9 39.72 27.16 41.96
C GLY A 9 38.27 27.25 41.48
N LEU A 10 38.06 27.76 40.26
CA LEU A 10 36.80 27.66 39.53
C LEU A 10 36.58 26.21 39.08
N ALA A 11 35.54 25.55 39.60
CA ALA A 11 35.05 24.28 39.10
C ALA A 11 34.14 24.52 37.88
N ALA A 12 34.59 24.11 36.70
CA ALA A 12 33.78 24.10 35.49
C ALA A 12 32.72 22.99 35.57
N LEU A 13 31.43 23.37 35.66
CA LEU A 13 30.32 22.43 35.47
C LEU A 13 30.27 22.01 34.00
N CYS A 14 30.68 20.78 33.70
CA CYS A 14 30.34 20.13 32.45
C CYS A 14 28.86 19.74 32.47
N LEU A 15 28.02 20.47 31.74
CA LEU A 15 26.66 20.06 31.41
C LEU A 15 26.75 18.86 30.46
N THR A 16 26.50 17.65 30.98
CA THR A 16 26.31 16.46 30.16
C THR A 16 24.98 16.58 29.45
N VAL A 17 24.99 16.97 28.17
CA VAL A 17 23.83 16.83 27.30
C VAL A 17 23.64 15.35 27.03
N THR A 18 22.69 14.71 27.71
CA THR A 18 22.27 13.36 27.37
C THR A 18 21.64 13.40 25.98
N PRO A 19 22.12 12.61 25.00
CA PRO A 19 21.46 12.53 23.70
C PRO A 19 20.01 12.08 23.94
N ALA A 20 19.05 12.78 23.33
CA ALA A 20 17.66 12.37 23.35
C ALA A 20 17.59 10.95 22.74
N SER A 21 17.31 9.96 23.59
CA SER A 21 17.06 8.60 23.13
C SER A 21 15.80 8.63 22.28
N ALA A 22 15.93 8.32 20.98
CA ALA A 22 14.79 8.15 20.12
C ALA A 22 13.92 7.04 20.71
N GLN A 23 12.70 7.38 21.14
CA GLN A 23 11.78 6.40 21.69
C GLN A 23 11.48 5.33 20.63
N PRO A 24 11.37 4.05 21.03
CA PRO A 24 11.08 2.97 20.11
C PRO A 24 9.72 3.21 19.45
N LEU A 25 9.62 2.88 18.16
CA LEU A 25 8.37 2.96 17.42
C LEU A 25 7.35 2.01 18.04
N GLU A 26 6.22 2.54 18.48
CA GLU A 26 5.06 1.78 18.90
C GLU A 26 4.20 1.42 17.68
N VAL A 27 3.71 0.18 17.68
CA VAL A 27 2.88 -0.34 16.60
C VAL A 27 1.70 -1.13 17.13
N ALA A 28 0.56 -1.02 16.46
CA ALA A 28 -0.64 -1.79 16.79
C ALA A 28 -1.37 -2.23 15.51
N SER A 29 -1.97 -3.42 15.54
CA SER A 29 -2.86 -3.91 14.46
C SER A 29 -4.29 -4.05 14.96
N GLN A 30 -5.22 -3.49 14.20
CA GLN A 30 -6.66 -3.69 14.27
C GLN A 30 -7.17 -4.53 13.08
N ARG A 31 -6.27 -5.07 12.26
CA ARG A 31 -6.60 -5.87 11.09
C ARG A 31 -6.31 -7.34 11.37
N GLU A 32 -7.37 -8.13 11.47
CA GLU A 32 -7.22 -9.58 11.57
C GLU A 32 -6.45 -10.13 10.35
N GLY A 33 -5.51 -11.04 10.60
CA GLY A 33 -4.72 -11.70 9.55
C GLY A 33 -3.52 -10.91 9.05
N VAL A 34 -3.32 -9.66 9.50
CA VAL A 34 -2.14 -8.85 9.19
C VAL A 34 -1.56 -8.30 10.48
N GLU A 35 -0.29 -8.61 10.73
CA GLU A 35 0.41 -8.22 11.95
C GLU A 35 1.39 -7.08 11.68
N ILE A 36 1.67 -6.33 12.73
CA ILE A 36 2.74 -5.33 12.77
C ILE A 36 3.53 -5.51 14.07
N ARG A 37 4.86 -5.46 13.97
CA ARG A 37 5.78 -5.57 15.11
C ARG A 37 6.91 -4.55 15.00
N ALA A 38 7.29 -3.98 16.14
CA ALA A 38 8.51 -3.20 16.25
C ALA A 38 9.71 -4.16 16.24
N VAL A 39 10.56 -4.04 15.23
CA VAL A 39 11.71 -4.93 15.02
C VAL A 39 12.87 -4.13 14.42
N ALA A 40 14.09 -4.50 14.78
CA ALA A 40 15.31 -3.81 14.37
C ALA A 40 16.04 -4.48 13.19
N SER A 41 15.61 -5.68 12.78
CA SER A 41 16.25 -6.46 11.73
C SER A 41 15.22 -7.09 10.80
N LEU A 42 15.54 -7.13 9.51
CA LEU A 42 14.75 -7.84 8.52
C LEU A 42 14.83 -9.35 8.77
N PRO A 43 13.75 -10.10 8.52
CA PRO A 43 13.83 -11.55 8.44
C PRO A 43 14.71 -11.96 7.26
N ALA A 44 15.33 -13.14 7.37
CA ALA A 44 16.00 -13.75 6.24
C ALA A 44 14.99 -14.04 5.13
N ASN A 45 15.33 -13.70 3.88
CA ASN A 45 14.48 -14.05 2.76
C ASN A 45 14.47 -15.59 2.58
N PRO A 46 13.31 -16.27 2.68
CA PRO A 46 13.23 -17.73 2.56
C PRO A 46 13.59 -18.24 1.16
N THR A 47 13.54 -17.39 0.13
CA THR A 47 13.74 -17.77 -1.27
C THR A 47 14.58 -16.71 -1.97
N PRO A 48 15.65 -17.06 -2.71
CA PRO A 48 16.38 -16.08 -3.51
C PRO A 48 15.45 -15.41 -4.54
N PRO A 49 15.64 -14.12 -4.86
CA PRO A 49 14.84 -13.43 -5.87
C PRO A 49 14.79 -14.21 -7.18
N ALA A 50 13.60 -14.63 -7.60
CA ALA A 50 13.37 -15.20 -8.94
C ALA A 50 12.90 -14.10 -9.91
N ASP A 51 13.20 -14.33 -11.19
CA ASP A 51 13.16 -13.43 -12.35
C ASP A 51 12.02 -12.38 -12.36
N ALA A 52 12.25 -11.27 -11.65
CA ALA A 52 11.34 -10.12 -11.57
C ALA A 52 11.29 -9.31 -12.89
N ALA A 53 12.16 -9.62 -13.87
CA ALA A 53 12.30 -8.85 -15.11
C ALA A 53 11.03 -8.85 -15.98
N ILE A 54 10.12 -9.80 -15.77
CA ILE A 54 8.86 -9.92 -16.53
C ILE A 54 7.71 -9.19 -15.81
N CYS A 55 7.95 -8.68 -14.60
CA CYS A 55 6.98 -7.91 -13.83
C CYS A 55 7.00 -6.42 -14.19
N GLY A 56 6.37 -6.07 -15.32
CA GLY A 56 6.43 -4.72 -15.90
C GLY A 56 5.88 -3.57 -15.04
N THR A 57 5.16 -3.86 -13.96
CA THR A 57 4.62 -2.84 -13.03
C THR A 57 5.50 -2.60 -11.80
N LEU A 58 6.57 -3.37 -11.61
CA LEU A 58 7.46 -3.18 -10.46
C LEU A 58 8.42 -2.01 -10.70
N PRO A 59 8.84 -1.29 -9.64
CA PRO A 59 9.89 -0.30 -9.74
C PRO A 59 11.16 -0.89 -10.36
N ALA A 60 11.90 -0.08 -11.15
CA ALA A 60 13.16 -0.50 -11.75
C ALA A 60 14.26 -0.82 -10.70
N GLY A 61 14.07 -0.38 -9.46
CA GLY A 61 14.92 -0.67 -8.31
C GLY A 61 14.57 0.23 -7.12
N PRO A 62 15.18 0.00 -5.94
CA PRO A 62 14.96 0.82 -4.77
C PRO A 62 15.65 2.19 -4.87
N GLU A 63 14.93 3.24 -4.53
CA GLU A 63 15.43 4.62 -4.55
C GLU A 63 15.90 5.05 -3.15
N THR A 64 15.17 4.65 -2.10
CA THR A 64 15.42 5.11 -0.74
C THR A 64 16.51 4.30 -0.04
N THR A 65 17.02 4.83 1.08
CA THR A 65 18.00 4.11 1.91
C THR A 65 17.40 2.86 2.55
N GLY A 66 16.14 2.91 2.99
CA GLY A 66 15.41 1.75 3.49
C GLY A 66 15.18 0.68 2.41
N GLY A 67 14.79 1.09 1.20
CA GLY A 67 14.64 0.18 0.07
C GLY A 67 15.94 -0.49 -0.31
N LYS A 68 17.05 0.26 -0.35
CA LYS A 68 18.39 -0.30 -0.59
C LYS A 68 18.80 -1.28 0.50
N ALA A 69 18.44 -1.03 1.76
CA ALA A 69 18.69 -1.97 2.86
C ALA A 69 17.88 -3.26 2.70
N ALA A 70 16.61 -3.17 2.28
CA ALA A 70 15.79 -4.35 1.98
C ALA A 70 16.35 -5.17 0.81
N ALA A 71 16.73 -4.50 -0.29
CA ALA A 71 17.35 -5.16 -1.44
C ALA A 71 18.71 -5.80 -1.11
N ALA A 72 19.52 -5.15 -0.26
CA ALA A 72 20.79 -5.72 0.21
C ALA A 72 20.60 -6.94 1.12
N ALA A 73 19.39 -7.15 1.65
CA ALA A 73 18.97 -8.35 2.37
C ALA A 73 18.24 -9.35 1.45
N ASP A 74 18.50 -9.27 0.15
CA ASP A 74 17.97 -10.14 -0.92
C ASP A 74 16.46 -10.08 -1.10
N TRP A 75 15.78 -9.00 -0.71
CA TRP A 75 14.34 -8.82 -0.96
C TRP A 75 14.06 -8.07 -2.26
N ILE A 76 12.96 -8.41 -2.95
CA ILE A 76 12.48 -7.66 -4.13
C ILE A 76 11.67 -6.47 -3.63
N VAL A 77 12.15 -5.24 -3.82
CA VAL A 77 11.40 -4.03 -3.45
C VAL A 77 10.30 -3.76 -4.46
N THR A 78 9.07 -3.55 -3.96
CA THR A 78 7.86 -3.45 -4.77
C THR A 78 7.17 -2.09 -4.66
N GLY A 79 7.58 -1.24 -3.71
CA GLY A 79 7.04 0.09 -3.53
C GLY A 79 7.68 0.81 -2.35
N GLU A 80 7.77 2.13 -2.45
CA GLU A 80 8.39 2.98 -1.43
C GLU A 80 7.53 4.24 -1.24
N ILE A 81 7.20 4.59 0.00
CA ILE A 81 6.51 5.84 0.34
C ILE A 81 7.21 6.46 1.54
N THR A 82 7.59 7.73 1.41
CA THR A 82 8.19 8.50 2.51
C THR A 82 7.14 9.46 3.10
N GLN A 83 7.00 9.45 4.43
CA GLN A 83 6.16 10.38 5.18
C GLN A 83 6.93 10.84 6.41
N GLY A 84 7.28 12.14 6.46
CA GLY A 84 8.13 12.67 7.52
C GLY A 84 9.54 12.08 7.46
N ASP A 85 10.03 11.58 8.60
CA ASP A 85 11.32 10.90 8.76
C ASP A 85 11.27 9.39 8.48
N LEU A 86 10.08 8.85 8.21
CA LEU A 86 9.85 7.44 7.97
C LEU A 86 9.74 7.13 6.47
N THR A 87 10.31 6.00 6.10
CA THR A 87 10.11 5.39 4.79
C THR A 87 9.47 4.02 4.95
N PHE A 88 8.33 3.83 4.29
CA PHE A 88 7.61 2.57 4.19
C PHE A 88 8.04 1.90 2.89
N VAL A 89 8.51 0.66 3.00
CA VAL A 89 9.02 -0.12 1.87
C VAL A 89 8.25 -1.42 1.82
N SER A 90 7.45 -1.64 0.77
CA SER A 90 6.93 -2.98 0.50
C SER A 90 7.95 -3.79 -0.26
N PHE A 91 8.05 -5.07 0.09
CA PHE A 91 8.97 -5.99 -0.56
C PHE A 91 8.47 -7.44 -0.50
N ALA A 92 8.90 -8.26 -1.45
CA ALA A 92 8.47 -9.65 -1.61
C ALA A 92 9.67 -10.61 -1.70
N ALA A 93 9.46 -11.85 -1.25
CA ALA A 93 10.47 -12.91 -1.35
C ALA A 93 10.65 -13.34 -2.82
N LYS A 94 9.54 -13.38 -3.57
CA LYS A 94 9.48 -13.86 -4.94
C LYS A 94 8.44 -13.08 -5.72
N ALA A 95 8.73 -12.84 -7.00
CA ALA A 95 7.79 -12.32 -7.98
C ALA A 95 7.62 -13.35 -9.10
N THR A 96 6.37 -13.63 -9.47
CA THR A 96 6.04 -14.55 -10.57
C THR A 96 5.13 -13.84 -11.56
N ALA A 97 5.59 -13.69 -12.80
CA ALA A 97 4.78 -13.08 -13.85
C ALA A 97 3.53 -13.91 -14.18
N GLY A 98 2.44 -13.24 -14.50
CA GLY A 98 1.18 -13.80 -14.95
C GLY A 98 0.79 -13.27 -16.32
N THR A 99 -0.45 -13.57 -16.74
CA THR A 99 -0.99 -13.04 -17.99
C THR A 99 -1.15 -11.52 -17.92
N SER A 100 -1.09 -10.86 -19.08
CA SER A 100 -1.35 -9.42 -19.22
C SER A 100 -0.47 -8.53 -18.32
N GLY A 101 0.77 -8.95 -18.07
CA GLY A 101 1.73 -8.18 -17.26
C GLY A 101 1.44 -8.17 -15.75
N SER A 102 0.51 -8.99 -15.28
CA SER A 102 0.23 -9.15 -13.84
C SER A 102 1.37 -9.85 -13.11
N CYS A 103 1.45 -9.64 -11.79
CA CYS A 103 2.49 -10.21 -10.95
C CYS A 103 1.94 -10.76 -9.66
N LEU A 104 2.31 -12.00 -9.38
CA LEU A 104 2.13 -12.61 -8.07
C LEU A 104 3.38 -12.33 -7.23
N LEU A 105 3.18 -11.65 -6.10
CA LEU A 105 4.19 -11.29 -5.12
C LEU A 105 4.01 -12.18 -3.88
N GLU A 106 4.98 -13.06 -3.65
CA GLU A 106 4.90 -14.09 -2.61
C GLU A 106 5.80 -13.72 -1.42
N GLY A 107 5.33 -14.07 -0.21
CA GLY A 107 6.09 -13.85 1.02
C GLY A 107 6.35 -12.37 1.33
N GLY A 108 5.44 -11.48 0.93
CA GLY A 108 5.66 -10.04 1.03
C GLY A 108 5.42 -9.44 2.41
N ASN A 109 6.04 -8.29 2.63
CA ASN A 109 6.07 -7.55 3.88
C ASN A 109 6.09 -6.04 3.60
N VAL A 110 5.89 -5.23 4.64
CA VAL A 110 6.20 -3.79 4.62
C VAL A 110 7.14 -3.47 5.76
N GLY A 111 8.35 -3.00 5.43
CA GLY A 111 9.29 -2.48 6.41
C GLY A 111 9.07 -0.99 6.65
N ILE A 112 9.22 -0.58 7.91
CA ILE A 112 9.14 0.81 8.35
C ILE A 112 10.55 1.22 8.74
N PHE A 113 11.13 2.16 8.02
CA PHE A 113 12.53 2.53 8.13
C PHE A 113 12.70 3.99 8.57
N ARG A 114 13.76 4.25 9.33
CA ARG A 114 14.32 5.59 9.55
C ARG A 114 15.75 5.59 8.97
N GLY A 115 15.92 6.21 7.81
CA GLY A 115 17.13 5.98 7.01
C GLY A 115 17.27 4.49 6.62
N PRO A 116 18.44 3.84 6.80
CA PRO A 116 18.58 2.41 6.55
C PRO A 116 18.10 1.52 7.73
N ALA A 117 17.77 2.10 8.88
CA ALA A 117 17.46 1.34 10.09
C ALA A 117 15.99 0.93 10.14
N LEU A 118 15.73 -0.38 10.19
CA LEU A 118 14.39 -0.92 10.38
C LEU A 118 13.87 -0.58 11.78
N GLN A 119 12.63 -0.10 11.84
CA GLN A 119 11.90 0.24 13.07
C GLN A 119 10.72 -0.70 13.31
N GLY A 120 10.12 -1.21 12.23
CA GLY A 120 8.99 -2.13 12.32
C GLY A 120 8.73 -2.89 11.02
N LEU A 121 7.94 -3.95 11.13
CA LEU A 121 7.61 -4.85 10.03
C LEU A 121 6.11 -5.19 10.06
N VAL A 122 5.46 -5.03 8.91
CA VAL A 122 4.10 -5.52 8.63
C VAL A 122 4.20 -6.81 7.82
N TYR A 123 3.48 -7.85 8.23
CA TYR A 123 3.51 -9.16 7.59
C TYR A 123 2.17 -9.89 7.74
N ALA A 124 1.93 -10.90 6.91
CA ALA A 124 0.76 -11.76 7.04
C ALA A 124 0.87 -12.68 8.27
N ALA A 125 -0.20 -12.81 9.05
CA ALA A 125 -0.25 -13.78 10.14
C ALA A 125 -0.06 -15.21 9.59
N ALA A 126 0.51 -16.10 10.41
CA ALA A 126 0.79 -17.48 10.02
C ALA A 126 -0.48 -18.19 9.48
N GLY A 127 -0.33 -18.91 8.36
CA GLY A 127 -1.41 -19.66 7.72
C GLY A 127 -2.39 -18.80 6.90
N ARG A 128 -2.13 -17.51 6.70
CA ARG A 128 -2.93 -16.66 5.80
C ARG A 128 -2.37 -16.68 4.37
N ALA A 129 -3.28 -16.76 3.39
CA ALA A 129 -2.92 -16.84 1.97
C ALA A 129 -2.52 -15.49 1.36
N ARG A 130 -2.97 -14.36 1.93
CA ARG A 130 -2.72 -13.02 1.39
C ARG A 130 -1.67 -12.29 2.21
N ALA A 131 -0.60 -11.87 1.54
CA ALA A 131 0.50 -11.11 2.11
C ALA A 131 0.63 -9.73 1.45
N PRO A 132 1.24 -8.74 2.14
CA PRO A 132 1.56 -7.45 1.54
C PRO A 132 2.25 -7.58 0.18
N GLY A 133 1.80 -6.81 -0.81
CA GLY A 133 2.33 -6.75 -2.16
C GLY A 133 2.95 -5.39 -2.46
N THR A 134 2.12 -4.36 -2.57
CA THR A 134 2.55 -2.99 -2.93
C THR A 134 1.94 -1.93 -2.01
N LEU A 135 2.42 -0.69 -2.13
CA LEU A 135 1.93 0.47 -1.39
C LEU A 135 1.28 1.49 -2.30
N GLN A 136 0.25 2.16 -1.80
CA GLN A 136 -0.34 3.34 -2.42
C GLN A 136 -0.57 4.43 -1.37
N PRO A 137 -0.32 5.72 -1.68
CA PRO A 137 -0.76 6.81 -0.82
C PRO A 137 -2.27 6.79 -0.65
N LEU A 138 -2.74 6.95 0.60
CA LEU A 138 -4.16 7.03 0.90
C LEU A 138 -4.55 8.50 1.13
N VAL A 139 -5.68 8.92 0.57
CA VAL A 139 -6.21 10.28 0.67
C VAL A 139 -7.23 10.36 1.82
N PRO A 140 -7.21 11.41 2.67
CA PRO A 140 -6.26 12.53 2.67
C PRO A 140 -4.87 12.18 3.23
N GLU A 141 -4.78 11.10 4.02
CA GLU A 141 -3.55 10.75 4.73
C GLU A 141 -3.37 9.24 4.88
N GLY A 142 -2.13 8.84 5.12
CA GLY A 142 -1.72 7.44 5.37
C GLY A 142 -1.39 6.66 4.11
N ILE A 143 -1.31 5.34 4.25
CA ILE A 143 -0.81 4.43 3.21
C ILE A 143 -1.73 3.22 3.14
N ARG A 144 -2.14 2.84 1.94
CA ARG A 144 -2.80 1.57 1.67
C ARG A 144 -1.77 0.51 1.32
N ILE A 145 -1.90 -0.64 1.97
CA ILE A 145 -1.19 -1.86 1.65
C ILE A 145 -2.11 -2.70 0.78
N TRP A 146 -1.66 -3.01 -0.43
CA TRP A 146 -2.31 -3.96 -1.33
C TRP A 146 -1.72 -5.34 -1.12
N ASP A 147 -2.49 -6.41 -1.34
CA ASP A 147 -1.94 -7.76 -1.35
C ASP A 147 -1.13 -8.05 -2.63
N GLY A 148 -0.40 -9.15 -2.60
CA GLY A 148 0.48 -9.59 -3.69
C GLY A 148 -0.18 -10.47 -4.75
N ASP A 149 -1.51 -10.61 -4.78
CA ASP A 149 -2.16 -11.51 -5.73
C ASP A 149 -2.20 -10.90 -7.15
N TYR A 150 -2.49 -11.72 -8.17
CA TYR A 150 -2.62 -11.27 -9.56
C TYR A 150 -3.74 -10.24 -9.75
N GLY A 151 -4.81 -10.34 -8.96
CA GLY A 151 -5.89 -9.35 -8.84
C GLY A 151 -5.78 -8.66 -7.49
N PRO A 152 -4.83 -7.72 -7.31
CA PRO A 152 -4.49 -7.20 -6.01
C PRO A 152 -5.69 -6.51 -5.37
N SER A 153 -5.89 -6.77 -4.09
CA SER A 153 -6.96 -6.18 -3.29
C SER A 153 -6.41 -5.40 -2.10
N PRO A 154 -7.13 -4.38 -1.59
CA PRO A 154 -6.76 -3.70 -0.35
C PRO A 154 -6.62 -4.68 0.82
N LEU A 155 -5.43 -4.75 1.39
CA LEU A 155 -5.13 -5.65 2.50
C LEU A 155 -5.33 -4.96 3.85
N ALA A 156 -4.79 -3.74 4.00
CA ALA A 156 -4.85 -2.93 5.21
C ALA A 156 -4.52 -1.45 4.93
N ASP A 157 -4.89 -0.58 5.87
CA ASP A 157 -4.50 0.83 5.88
C ASP A 157 -3.57 1.15 7.04
N LEU A 158 -2.45 1.78 6.75
CA LEU A 158 -1.51 2.28 7.73
C LEU A 158 -1.81 3.76 8.03
N ARG A 159 -1.81 4.10 9.32
CA ARG A 159 -1.93 5.47 9.82
C ARG A 159 -0.81 5.77 10.81
N ILE A 160 -0.15 6.90 10.59
CA ILE A 160 0.75 7.51 11.56
C ILE A 160 -0.12 8.34 12.50
N ILE A 161 -0.25 7.91 13.76
CA ILE A 161 -1.08 8.60 14.77
C ILE A 161 -0.26 9.69 15.47
N SER A 162 1.03 9.44 15.63
CA SER A 162 2.05 10.37 16.10
C SER A 162 3.40 9.95 15.55
N ASP A 163 4.44 10.75 15.78
CA ASP A 163 5.83 10.43 15.42
C ASP A 163 6.33 9.09 15.97
N GLN A 164 5.61 8.50 16.92
CA GLN A 164 5.98 7.27 17.64
C GLN A 164 4.96 6.15 17.52
N LEU A 165 3.74 6.41 17.02
CA LEU A 165 2.68 5.39 16.97
C LEU A 165 2.17 5.19 15.55
N ILE A 166 2.29 3.95 15.07
CA ILE A 166 1.71 3.50 13.81
C ILE A 166 0.61 2.49 14.06
N LEU A 167 -0.54 2.74 13.44
CA LEU A 167 -1.71 1.89 13.52
C LEU A 167 -2.00 1.26 12.16
N LEU A 168 -2.07 -0.06 12.15
CA LEU A 168 -2.58 -0.83 11.02
C LEU A 168 -4.07 -1.09 11.22
N ARG A 169 -4.90 -0.68 10.25
CA ARG A 169 -6.35 -0.77 10.29
C ARG A 169 -6.88 -1.62 9.13
N PRO A 170 -8.11 -2.15 9.23
CA PRO A 170 -8.82 -2.63 8.05
C PRO A 170 -8.85 -1.55 6.96
N PRO A 171 -8.86 -1.93 5.67
CA PRO A 171 -9.09 -0.98 4.59
C PRO A 171 -10.35 -0.18 4.83
N ALA A 172 -10.30 1.12 4.54
CA ALA A 172 -11.47 1.98 4.60
C ALA A 172 -12.63 1.39 3.78
N ASP A 173 -13.84 1.56 4.29
CA ASP A 173 -15.09 1.19 3.61
C ASP A 173 -15.38 2.10 2.41
N ARG A 174 -14.64 3.21 2.29
CA ARG A 174 -14.75 4.19 1.21
C ARG A 174 -13.39 4.72 0.81
N ASP A 175 -13.25 5.00 -0.47
CA ASP A 175 -12.10 5.67 -1.06
C ASP A 175 -12.43 7.08 -1.49
N LEU A 176 -11.41 7.93 -1.42
CA LEU A 176 -11.49 9.33 -1.77
C LEU A 176 -10.68 9.60 -3.04
N PHE A 177 -11.32 10.20 -4.03
CA PHE A 177 -10.77 10.53 -5.34
C PHE A 177 -10.85 12.04 -5.58
N CYS A 178 -10.15 12.50 -6.62
CA CYS A 178 -10.17 13.91 -7.05
C CYS A 178 -9.84 14.88 -5.90
N GLY A 179 -8.75 14.62 -5.17
CA GLY A 179 -8.33 15.45 -4.03
C GLY A 179 -9.27 15.41 -2.82
N GLY A 180 -10.09 14.36 -2.70
CA GLY A 180 -11.05 14.20 -1.60
C GLY A 180 -12.47 14.65 -1.92
N ALA A 181 -12.69 15.24 -3.10
CA ALA A 181 -14.00 15.74 -3.50
C ALA A 181 -15.03 14.62 -3.77
N ILE A 182 -14.56 13.45 -4.21
CA ILE A 182 -15.43 12.33 -4.59
C ILE A 182 -15.16 11.15 -3.67
N SER A 183 -16.19 10.72 -2.94
CA SER A 183 -16.16 9.51 -2.13
C SER A 183 -16.89 8.37 -2.83
N VAL A 184 -16.23 7.22 -2.96
CA VAL A 184 -16.75 6.00 -3.59
C VAL A 184 -16.72 4.87 -2.56
N PRO A 185 -17.79 4.07 -2.41
CA PRO A 185 -17.76 2.91 -1.51
C PRO A 185 -16.75 1.89 -2.02
N SER A 186 -16.15 1.12 -1.12
CA SER A 186 -15.29 0.02 -1.49
C SER A 186 -16.09 -1.03 -2.27
N LEU A 187 -15.65 -1.33 -3.48
CA LEU A 187 -16.27 -2.33 -4.36
C LEU A 187 -15.49 -3.66 -4.36
N TYR A 188 -14.35 -3.71 -3.67
CA TYR A 188 -13.46 -4.87 -3.69
C TYR A 188 -14.12 -6.11 -3.10
N GLY A 189 -13.99 -7.23 -3.81
CA GLY A 189 -14.58 -8.51 -3.41
C GLY A 189 -16.09 -8.62 -3.63
N LEU A 190 -16.75 -7.59 -4.17
CA LEU A 190 -18.18 -7.66 -4.50
C LEU A 190 -18.39 -8.24 -5.90
N PRO A 191 -19.39 -9.12 -6.08
CA PRO A 191 -19.92 -9.42 -7.40
C PRO A 191 -20.41 -8.14 -8.11
N ILE A 192 -20.24 -8.06 -9.43
CA ILE A 192 -20.56 -6.85 -10.20
C ILE A 192 -22.01 -6.38 -10.02
N HIS A 193 -22.97 -7.29 -9.86
CA HIS A 193 -24.37 -6.94 -9.62
C HIS A 193 -24.58 -6.23 -8.27
N GLN A 194 -23.81 -6.58 -7.23
CA GLN A 194 -23.87 -5.91 -5.92
C GLN A 194 -23.18 -4.55 -5.97
N ALA A 195 -22.01 -4.47 -6.63
CA ALA A 195 -21.32 -3.21 -6.86
C ALA A 195 -22.21 -2.21 -7.60
N ARG A 196 -22.92 -2.67 -8.64
CA ARG A 196 -23.90 -1.88 -9.39
C ARG A 196 -25.01 -1.34 -8.48
N ILE A 197 -25.62 -2.19 -7.65
CA ILE A 197 -26.70 -1.76 -6.74
C ILE A 197 -26.20 -0.65 -5.80
N LEU A 198 -25.00 -0.80 -5.22
CA LEU A 198 -24.42 0.21 -4.34
C LEU A 198 -24.16 1.53 -5.07
N LEU A 199 -23.58 1.48 -6.27
CA LEU A 199 -23.29 2.68 -7.06
C LEU A 199 -24.57 3.43 -7.44
N LEU A 200 -25.59 2.72 -7.92
CA LEU A 200 -26.89 3.31 -8.25
C LEU A 200 -27.55 3.96 -7.02
N ALA A 201 -27.49 3.31 -5.86
CA ALA A 201 -28.02 3.85 -4.60
C ALA A 201 -27.30 5.13 -4.16
N GLU A 202 -26.04 5.31 -4.56
CA GLU A 202 -25.25 6.51 -4.32
C GLU A 202 -25.28 7.52 -5.48
N GLY A 203 -26.26 7.42 -6.37
CA GLY A 203 -26.50 8.41 -7.43
C GLY A 203 -25.51 8.35 -8.60
N TRP A 204 -24.70 7.29 -8.71
CA TRP A 204 -23.95 7.01 -9.93
C TRP A 204 -24.91 6.49 -11.01
N GLN A 205 -24.80 7.02 -12.21
CA GLN A 205 -25.61 6.67 -13.36
C GLN A 205 -24.77 5.87 -14.36
N PRO A 206 -25.27 4.73 -14.89
CA PRO A 206 -24.62 3.98 -15.94
C PRO A 206 -24.33 4.86 -17.16
N THR A 207 -23.12 4.75 -17.70
CA THR A 207 -22.76 5.42 -18.96
C THR A 207 -22.78 4.39 -20.09
N PRO A 208 -23.61 4.56 -21.13
CA PRO A 208 -23.64 3.64 -22.27
C PRO A 208 -22.29 3.58 -22.99
N PRO A 209 -21.89 2.43 -23.57
CA PRO A 209 -20.74 2.40 -24.44
C PRO A 209 -20.96 3.32 -25.65
N PRO A 210 -19.88 3.79 -26.31
CA PRO A 210 -20.00 4.55 -27.55
C PRO A 210 -20.83 3.80 -28.59
N GLU A 211 -21.65 4.51 -29.37
CA GLU A 211 -22.51 3.90 -30.42
C GLU A 211 -21.72 3.03 -31.41
N GLN A 212 -20.47 3.40 -31.66
CA GLN A 212 -19.53 2.68 -32.53
C GLN A 212 -18.61 1.75 -31.74
N SER A 213 -19.11 1.08 -30.70
CA SER A 213 -18.31 0.09 -29.97
C SER A 213 -17.84 -1.01 -30.93
N PRO A 214 -16.54 -1.38 -30.91
CA PRO A 214 -15.97 -2.33 -31.86
C PRO A 214 -16.38 -3.79 -31.60
N SER A 215 -17.18 -4.07 -30.56
CA SER A 215 -17.53 -5.42 -30.13
C SER A 215 -19.04 -5.66 -30.09
N ASP A 216 -19.54 -6.52 -30.97
CA ASP A 216 -20.94 -7.00 -30.97
C ASP A 216 -21.33 -7.63 -29.62
N TYR A 217 -20.36 -8.25 -28.93
CA TYR A 217 -20.54 -8.82 -27.60
C TYR A 217 -20.87 -7.75 -26.55
N VAL A 218 -20.12 -6.64 -26.56
CA VAL A 218 -20.37 -5.50 -25.65
C VAL A 218 -21.74 -4.87 -25.95
N GLN A 219 -22.09 -4.72 -27.24
CA GLN A 219 -23.39 -4.19 -27.65
C GLN A 219 -24.55 -5.07 -27.16
N GLU A 220 -24.40 -6.39 -27.19
CA GLU A 220 -25.42 -7.30 -26.65
C GLU A 220 -25.53 -7.19 -25.12
N MET A 221 -24.40 -7.19 -24.41
CA MET A 221 -24.38 -7.03 -22.95
C MET A 221 -24.98 -5.71 -22.49
N ALA A 222 -24.75 -4.63 -23.24
CA ALA A 222 -25.22 -3.28 -22.92
C ALA A 222 -26.75 -3.18 -22.84
N LYS A 223 -27.49 -4.11 -23.47
CA LYS A 223 -28.96 -4.20 -23.34
C LYS A 223 -29.41 -4.50 -21.90
N ALA A 224 -28.60 -5.22 -21.14
CA ALA A 224 -28.88 -5.57 -19.74
C ALA A 224 -28.03 -4.75 -18.75
N LEU A 225 -26.80 -4.43 -19.12
CA LEU A 225 -25.83 -3.69 -18.33
C LEU A 225 -25.34 -2.47 -19.12
N PRO A 226 -26.13 -1.37 -19.18
CA PRO A 226 -25.80 -0.22 -20.01
C PRO A 226 -24.43 0.38 -19.67
N GLU A 227 -23.91 0.22 -18.46
CA GLU A 227 -22.59 0.68 -18.06
C GLU A 227 -21.40 -0.05 -18.73
N VAL A 228 -21.58 -1.22 -19.36
CA VAL A 228 -20.47 -2.04 -19.89
C VAL A 228 -19.77 -1.35 -21.06
N GLN A 229 -18.46 -1.17 -20.95
CA GLN A 229 -17.65 -0.47 -21.95
C GLN A 229 -16.84 -1.41 -22.83
N ASP A 230 -16.18 -2.38 -22.19
CA ASP A 230 -15.31 -3.34 -22.85
C ASP A 230 -15.16 -4.59 -22.00
N CYS A 231 -14.91 -5.73 -22.63
CA CYS A 231 -14.64 -7.00 -21.97
C CYS A 231 -13.58 -7.80 -22.74
N SER A 232 -12.49 -8.16 -22.05
CA SER A 232 -11.44 -9.03 -22.60
C SER A 232 -11.87 -10.49 -22.57
N GLY A 233 -11.70 -11.18 -23.70
CA GLY A 233 -11.89 -12.64 -23.81
C GLY A 233 -10.65 -13.48 -23.47
N THR A 234 -9.50 -12.87 -23.15
CA THR A 234 -8.27 -13.61 -22.80
C THR A 234 -7.71 -13.20 -21.43
N GLY A 235 -7.12 -14.15 -20.72
CA GLY A 235 -6.55 -13.94 -19.38
C GLY A 235 -7.61 -13.99 -18.27
N PHE A 236 -7.73 -12.90 -17.50
CA PHE A 236 -8.57 -12.82 -16.29
C PHE A 236 -10.05 -12.46 -16.55
N GLY A 237 -10.51 -12.43 -17.81
CA GLY A 237 -11.92 -12.10 -18.10
C GLY A 237 -12.31 -10.67 -17.70
N TYR A 238 -11.39 -9.71 -17.83
CA TYR A 238 -11.65 -8.34 -17.37
C TYR A 238 -12.82 -7.71 -18.12
N CYS A 239 -13.74 -7.08 -17.38
CA CYS A 239 -14.74 -6.18 -17.95
C CYS A 239 -14.63 -4.80 -17.30
N ASN A 240 -14.81 -3.76 -18.12
CA ASN A 240 -14.85 -2.38 -17.68
C ASN A 240 -16.28 -1.83 -17.73
N TYR A 241 -16.65 -1.08 -16.70
CA TYR A 241 -17.97 -0.47 -16.54
C TYR A 241 -17.80 1.02 -16.23
N ALA A 242 -18.55 1.88 -16.93
CA ALA A 242 -18.49 3.31 -16.75
C ALA A 242 -19.74 3.86 -16.07
N TYR A 243 -19.52 4.79 -15.15
CA TYR A 243 -20.54 5.51 -14.43
C TYR A 243 -20.23 7.01 -14.39
N ALA A 244 -21.27 7.83 -14.27
CA ALA A 244 -21.15 9.27 -14.09
C ALA A 244 -22.11 9.79 -13.02
N ARG A 245 -21.80 10.94 -12.44
CA ARG A 245 -22.72 11.70 -11.57
C ARG A 245 -23.10 13.01 -12.24
N GLU A 246 -24.24 13.58 -11.84
CA GLU A 246 -24.69 14.91 -12.29
C GLU A 246 -23.66 16.01 -11.99
N SER A 247 -22.84 15.83 -10.96
CA SER A 247 -21.73 16.73 -10.63
C SER A 247 -20.59 16.74 -11.66
N GLY A 248 -20.66 15.89 -12.70
CA GLY A 248 -19.61 15.72 -13.71
C GLY A 248 -18.50 14.74 -13.33
N ALA A 249 -18.58 14.09 -12.17
CA ALA A 249 -17.62 13.06 -11.79
C ALA A 249 -17.85 11.78 -12.61
N THR A 250 -16.77 11.16 -13.07
CA THR A 250 -16.80 9.88 -13.77
C THR A 250 -16.09 8.80 -12.95
N LEU A 251 -16.56 7.56 -13.09
CA LEU A 251 -16.01 6.40 -12.41
C LEU A 251 -15.91 5.25 -13.40
N SER A 252 -14.74 4.62 -13.45
CA SER A 252 -14.53 3.37 -14.16
C SER A 252 -14.33 2.25 -13.13
N VAL A 253 -15.13 1.19 -13.26
CA VAL A 253 -15.06 0.00 -12.42
C VAL A 253 -14.58 -1.15 -13.29
N THR A 254 -13.60 -1.91 -12.80
CA THR A 254 -13.10 -3.10 -13.48
C THR A 254 -13.41 -4.32 -12.64
N SER A 255 -13.98 -5.35 -13.25
CA SER A 255 -14.10 -6.68 -12.65
C SER A 255 -13.10 -7.64 -13.28
N ALA A 256 -12.72 -8.67 -12.54
CA ALA A 256 -11.93 -9.80 -13.01
C ALA A 256 -12.65 -11.09 -12.59
N GLY A 257 -12.73 -12.09 -13.48
CA GLY A 257 -13.38 -13.37 -13.20
C GLY A 257 -14.02 -14.03 -14.40
#